data_AF-A0A0D3AGZ0-F1
#
_entry.id   AF-A0A0D3AGZ0-F1
#
_cell.length_a   1.000
_cell.length_b   1.000
_cell.length_c   1.000
_cell.angle_alpha   90.00
_cell.angle_beta   90.00
_cell.angle_gamma   90.00
#
_symmetry.space_group_name_H-M   'P 1'
#
loop_
_entity.id
_entity.type
_entity.pdbx_description
1 polymer ?
#
loop_
_entity_poly.entity_id
_entity_poly.type
_entity_poly.pdbx_seq_one_letter_code
_entity_poly.pdbx_strand_id
1 'polypeptide(L)' 'MLMENLLRSKEWWSLIEEGFAEPARGTVLNGQQRSELAELKLKDLKVKNYLFAAIDKTILKQFLQKNSSKELWDS' A
#
# COMPACT_ATOMS: atom_id res chain seq x y z
N MET A 1 -4.72 16.25 3.74
CA MET A 1 -4.59 14.81 3.43
C MET A 1 -4.31 14.05 4.71
N LEU A 2 -5.33 13.45 5.32
CA LEU A 2 -5.18 12.79 6.63
C LEU A 2 -4.18 11.62 6.55
N MET A 3 -4.25 10.84 5.48
CA MET A 3 -3.31 9.73 5.28
C MET A 3 -1.90 10.15 4.97
N GLU A 4 -1.69 11.17 4.13
CA GLU A 4 -0.33 11.64 3.85
C GLU A 4 0.36 12.11 5.13
N ASN A 5 -0.34 12.91 5.96
CA ASN A 5 0.22 13.39 7.22
C ASN A 5 0.55 12.23 8.18
N LEU A 6 -0.30 11.20 8.22
CA LEU A 6 -0.06 10.00 9.03
C LEU A 6 1.15 9.20 8.54
N LEU A 7 1.33 9.08 7.22
CA LEU A 7 2.47 8.36 6.66
C LEU A 7 3.78 9.13 6.82
N ARG A 8 3.73 10.47 6.68
CA ARG A 8 4.88 11.35 6.94
C ARG A 8 5.29 11.35 8.41
N SER A 9 4.34 11.36 9.36
CA SER A 9 4.66 11.29 10.80
C SER A 9 5.24 9.94 11.25
N LYS A 10 5.05 8.89 10.43
CA LYS A 10 5.63 7.55 10.63
C LYS A 10 6.95 7.35 9.88
N GLU A 11 7.42 8.36 9.15
CA GLU A 11 8.61 8.27 8.28
C GLU A 11 8.49 7.17 7.20
N TRP A 12 7.27 6.83 6.79
CA TRP A 12 7.01 5.80 5.76
C TRP A 12 6.75 6.39 4.38
N TRP A 13 6.84 7.71 4.24
CA TRP A 13 6.55 8.39 2.97
C TRP A 13 7.47 7.94 1.83
N SER A 14 8.74 7.62 2.12
CA SER A 14 9.67 7.08 1.12
C SER A 14 9.17 5.78 0.48
N LEU A 15 8.39 4.95 1.19
CA LEU A 15 7.78 3.75 0.63
C LEU A 15 6.67 4.04 -0.39
N ILE A 16 6.07 5.23 -0.34
CA ILE A 16 5.11 5.69 -1.34
C ILE A 16 5.82 6.28 -2.55
N GLU A 17 6.85 7.10 -2.31
CA GLU A 17 7.53 7.88 -3.33
C GLU A 17 8.55 7.06 -4.14
N GLU A 18 9.37 6.28 -3.44
CA GLU A 18 10.45 5.47 -4.02
C GLU A 18 10.05 4.00 -4.18
N GLY A 19 9.07 3.55 -3.40
CA GLY A 19 8.75 2.14 -3.27
C GLY A 19 9.83 1.37 -2.52
N PHE A 20 9.81 0.05 -2.64
CA PHE A 20 10.95 -0.79 -2.23
C PHE A 20 11.22 -1.83 -3.32
N ALA A 21 12.49 -2.07 -3.62
CA ALA A 21 12.90 -3.06 -4.61
C ALA A 21 13.03 -4.44 -3.96
N GLU A 22 12.36 -5.45 -4.51
CA GLU A 22 12.65 -6.84 -4.14
C GLU A 22 13.99 -7.26 -4.77
N PRO A 23 14.86 -7.97 -4.01
CA PRO A 23 16.11 -8.50 -4.55
C PRO A 23 15.85 -9.45 -5.72
N ALA A 24 16.78 -9.47 -6.68
CA ALA A 24 16.71 -10.40 -7.81
C ALA A 24 16.65 -11.85 -7.31
N ARG A 25 15.92 -12.72 -8.03
CA ARG A 25 15.87 -14.16 -7.72
C ARG A 25 17.30 -14.72 -7.66
N GLY A 26 17.62 -15.41 -6.56
CA GLY A 26 18.94 -16.00 -6.33
C GLY A 26 19.95 -15.08 -5.62
N THR A 27 19.56 -13.85 -5.24
CA THR A 27 20.42 -12.98 -4.43
C THR A 27 20.68 -13.61 -3.06
N VAL A 28 21.94 -13.89 -2.75
CA VAL A 28 22.34 -14.38 -1.42
C VAL A 28 22.47 -13.18 -0.50
N LEU A 29 21.43 -12.96 0.31
CA LEU A 29 21.45 -11.96 1.37
C LEU A 29 22.06 -12.54 2.65
N ASN A 30 22.92 -11.75 3.30
CA ASN A 30 23.41 -12.06 4.63
C ASN A 30 22.30 -11.90 5.69
N GLY A 31 22.57 -12.29 6.95
CA GLY A 31 21.56 -12.26 8.02
C GLY A 31 20.97 -10.88 8.27
N GLN A 32 21.80 -9.83 8.23
CA GLN A 32 21.38 -8.45 8.44
C GLN A 32 20.49 -7.96 7.28
N GLN A 33 20.93 -8.16 6.04
CA GLN A 33 20.18 -7.78 4.84
C GLN A 33 18.81 -8.47 4.76
N ARG A 34 18.70 -9.72 5.21
CA ARG A 34 17.41 -10.42 5.31
C ARG A 34 16.47 -9.75 6.32
N SER A 35 17.00 -9.33 7.47
CA SER A 35 16.22 -8.66 8.51
C SER A 35 15.72 -7.30 8.02
N GLU A 36 16.60 -6.50 7.41
CA GLU A 36 16.27 -5.19 6.85
C GLU A 36 15.19 -5.31 5.76
N LEU A 37 15.34 -6.29 4.86
CA LEU A 37 14.33 -6.56 3.83
C LEU A 37 12.98 -6.97 4.42
N ALA A 38 12.98 -7.83 5.45
CA ALA A 38 11.75 -8.24 6.13
C ALA A 38 11.06 -7.06 6.81
N GLU A 39 11.83 -6.15 7.41
CA GLU A 39 11.31 -4.93 8.03
C GLU A 39 10.71 -3.98 6.98
N LEU A 40 11.40 -3.76 5.86
CA LEU A 40 10.90 -2.94 4.75
C LEU A 40 9.60 -3.51 4.18
N LYS A 41 9.56 -4.83 3.94
CA LYS A 41 8.36 -5.53 3.46
C LYS A 41 7.20 -5.40 4.46
N LEU A 42 7.48 -5.50 5.75
CA LEU A 42 6.46 -5.30 6.79
C LEU A 42 5.94 -3.86 6.80
N LYS A 43 6.81 -2.87 6.66
CA LYS A 43 6.40 -1.45 6.57
C LYS A 43 5.54 -1.21 5.33
N ASP A 44 5.94 -1.72 4.17
CA ASP A 44 5.14 -1.63 2.93
C ASP A 44 3.74 -2.25 3.09
N LEU A 45 3.65 -3.44 3.71
CA LEU A 45 2.35 -4.07 3.99
C LEU A 45 1.48 -3.20 4.91
N LYS A 46 2.07 -2.54 5.92
CA LYS A 46 1.35 -1.61 6.79
C LYS A 46 0.86 -0.39 6.01
N VAL A 47 1.70 0.21 5.18
CA VAL A 47 1.34 1.33 4.31
C VAL A 47 0.16 0.96 3.41
N LYS A 48 0.20 -0.20 2.75
CA LYS A 48 -0.92 -0.71 1.94
C LYS A 48 -2.21 -0.85 2.74
N ASN A 49 -2.13 -1.39 3.96
CA ASN A 49 -3.30 -1.51 4.83
C ASN A 49 -3.88 -0.14 5.22
N TYR A 50 -3.02 0.82 5.54
CA TYR A 50 -3.44 2.19 5.85
C TYR A 50 -4.12 2.88 4.66
N LEU A 51 -3.57 2.74 3.47
CA LEU A 51 -4.18 3.24 2.24
C LEU A 51 -5.54 2.57 1.98
N PHE A 52 -5.64 1.26 2.18
CA PHE A 52 -6.90 0.53 2.05
C PHE A 52 -7.95 0.99 3.06
N ALA A 53 -7.55 1.29 4.30
CA ALA A 53 -8.45 1.82 5.32
C ALA A 53 -8.96 3.23 5.00
N ALA A 54 -8.21 3.99 4.19
CA ALA A 54 -8.60 5.33 3.76
C ALA A 54 -9.54 5.34 2.55
N ILE A 55 -9.63 4.22 1.82
CA ILE A 55 -10.61 4.04 0.75
C ILE A 55 -12.00 3.88 1.39
N ASP A 56 -12.98 4.63 0.89
CA ASP A 56 -14.37 4.40 1.25
C ASP A 56 -14.83 3.04 0.72
N LYS A 57 -15.00 2.08 1.64
CA LYS A 57 -15.41 0.71 1.33
C LYS A 57 -16.82 0.65 0.72
N THR A 58 -17.67 1.63 0.99
CA THR A 58 -19.01 1.73 0.41
C THR A 58 -18.90 2.07 -1.06
N ILE A 59 -18.08 3.07 -1.40
CA ILE A 59 -17.81 3.46 -2.80
C ILE A 59 -17.15 2.30 -3.55
N LEU A 60 -16.15 1.64 -2.95
CA LEU A 60 -15.50 0.47 -3.55
C LEU A 60 -16.51 -0.66 -3.82
N LYS A 61 -17.42 -0.92 -2.88
CA LYS A 61 -18.47 -1.93 -3.02
C LYS A 61 -19.47 -1.57 -4.11
N GLN A 62 -19.86 -0.30 -4.22
CA GLN A 62 -20.69 0.18 -5.33
C GLN A 62 -19.99 -0.07 -6.67
N PHE A 63 -18.71 0.25 -6.77
CA PHE A 63 -17.91 -0.02 -7.98
C PHE A 63 -17.87 -1.51 -8.36
N LEU A 64 -17.76 -2.41 -7.38
CA LEU A 64 -17.69 -3.86 -7.62
C LEU A 64 -19.05 -4.49 -7.95
N GLN A 65 -20.15 -3.88 -7.50
CA GLN A 65 -21.50 -4.43 -7.68
C GLN A 65 -22.16 -4.02 -9.00
N LYS A 66 -21.68 -2.95 -9.65
CA LYS A 66 -22.28 -2.40 -10.86
C LYS A 66 -21.53 -2.91 -12.10
N ASN A 67 -22.27 -3.33 -13.11
CA ASN A 67 -21.70 -3.96 -14.31
C ASN A 67 -21.36 -2.94 -15.41
N SER A 68 -21.88 -1.72 -15.32
CA SER A 68 -21.62 -0.66 -16.29
C SER A 68 -21.37 0.69 -15.62
N SER A 69 -20.63 1.56 -16.30
CA SER A 69 -20.42 2.95 -15.87
C SER A 69 -21.73 3.73 -15.74
N LYS A 70 -22.74 3.39 -16.56
CA LYS A 70 -24.09 3.96 -16.45
C LYS A 70 -24.77 3.56 -15.14
N GLU A 71 -24.75 2.27 -14.80
CA GLU A 71 -25.32 1.77 -13.54
C GLU A 71 -24.66 2.35 -12.29
N LEU A 72 -23.39 2.76 -12.40
CA LEU A 72 -22.65 3.45 -11.35
C LEU A 72 -23.04 4.93 -11.27
N TRP A 73 -23.18 5.61 -12.43
CA TRP A 73 -23.55 7.02 -12.51
C TRP A 73 -24.98 7.30 -12.01
N ASP A 74 -25.90 6.37 -12.27
CA ASP A 74 -27.30 6.50 -11.86
C ASP A 74 -27.55 6.15 -10.37
N SER A 75 -26.51 5.74 -9.62
CA SER A 75 -26.60 5.17 -8.27
C SER A 75 -26.17 6.12 -7.16
#